data_AF-A0A379GAC0-F1
#
_entry.id   AF-A0A379GAC0-F1
#
_cell.length_a   1.000
_cell.length_b   1.000
_cell.length_c   1.000
_cell.angle_alpha   90.00
_cell.angle_beta   90.00
_cell.angle_gamma   90.00
#
_symmetry.space_group_name_H-M   'P 1'
#
loop_
_entity.id
_entity.type
_entity.pdbx_description
1 polymer ?
#
loop_
_entity_poly.entity_id
_entity_poly.type
_entity_poly.pdbx_seq_one_letter_code
_entity_poly.pdbx_strand_id
1 'polypeptide(L)'
;MQGVPKQGTPCYNNKGIMIIRTNLEIDRAITAISKRLEDKAMSKACNAAVKEGYTEALAILREQRNGYEGIAERCHTIQGRAIAVLAVDFLRGECNKKVLCNVPLKK
;
A
#
# COMPACT_ATOMS: atom_id res chain seq x y z
N MET A 1 -19.18 4.48 -22.43
CA MET A 1 -17.90 5.22 -22.29
C MET A 1 -17.34 4.90 -20.91
N GLN A 2 -16.45 3.91 -20.81
CA GLN A 2 -15.78 3.58 -19.54
C GLN A 2 -14.68 4.62 -19.33
N GLY A 3 -14.79 5.38 -18.24
CA GLY A 3 -13.81 6.40 -17.88
C GLY A 3 -12.44 5.75 -17.67
N VAL A 4 -11.45 6.22 -18.43
CA VAL A 4 -10.05 5.83 -18.24
C VAL A 4 -9.64 6.25 -16.82
N PRO A 5 -9.03 5.37 -16.01
CA PRO A 5 -8.51 5.77 -14.71
C PRO A 5 -7.47 6.87 -14.93
N LYS A 6 -7.70 8.05 -14.33
CA LYS A 6 -6.78 9.17 -14.39
C LYS A 6 -5.48 8.72 -13.72
N GLN A 7 -4.46 8.45 -14.52
CA GLN A 7 -3.14 8.10 -14.03
C GLN A 7 -2.66 9.26 -13.15
N GLY A 8 -2.32 8.97 -11.90
CA GLY A 8 -1.75 9.96 -10.99
C GLY A 8 -0.51 10.62 -11.59
N THR A 9 -0.22 11.86 -11.21
CA THR A 9 0.99 12.58 -11.66
C THR A 9 2.26 11.76 -11.42
N PRO A 10 3.11 11.54 -12.45
CA PRO A 10 4.37 10.81 -12.31
C PRO A 10 5.28 11.48 -11.27
N CYS A 11 5.93 10.66 -10.43
CA CYS A 11 6.82 11.16 -9.40
C CYS A 11 8.26 11.14 -9.89
N TYR A 12 9.01 12.19 -9.60
CA TYR A 12 10.40 12.37 -10.03
C TYR A 12 11.31 12.55 -8.81
N ASN A 13 12.51 11.98 -8.84
CA ASN A 13 13.52 12.27 -7.82
C ASN A 13 14.08 13.70 -7.97
N ASN A 14 14.97 14.11 -7.06
CA ASN A 14 15.66 15.41 -7.11
C ASN A 14 16.55 15.63 -8.35
N LYS A 15 16.66 14.63 -9.24
CA LYS A 15 17.34 14.70 -10.54
C LYS A 15 16.38 14.69 -11.74
N GLY A 16 15.07 14.78 -11.50
CA GLY A 16 14.06 14.75 -12.56
C GLY A 16 13.88 13.37 -13.21
N ILE A 17 14.29 12.28 -12.55
CA ILE A 17 14.10 10.92 -13.05
C ILE A 17 12.83 10.33 -12.45
N MET A 18 11.95 9.82 -13.31
CA MET A 18 10.71 9.17 -12.90
C MET A 18 11.02 7.98 -11.98
N ILE A 19 10.52 8.01 -10.74
CA ILE A 19 10.67 6.89 -9.82
C ILE A 19 9.53 5.92 -10.08
N ILE A 20 9.81 4.91 -10.90
CA ILE A 20 8.92 3.76 -11.07
C ILE A 20 9.48 2.63 -10.22
N ARG A 21 8.67 2.09 -9.28
CA ARG A 21 9.05 0.84 -8.60
C ARG A 21 9.11 -0.29 -9.61
N THR A 22 10.18 -1.05 -9.55
CA THR A 22 10.34 -2.24 -10.39
C THR A 22 9.35 -3.32 -9.94
N ASN A 23 8.95 -4.20 -10.87
CA ASN A 23 8.11 -5.36 -10.52
C ASN A 23 8.73 -6.21 -9.40
N LEU A 24 10.06 -6.37 -9.40
CA LEU A 24 10.78 -7.07 -8.33
C LEU A 24 10.62 -6.40 -6.96
N GLU A 25 10.64 -5.06 -6.89
CA GLU A 25 10.40 -4.34 -5.64
C GLU A 25 8.95 -4.49 -5.17
N ILE A 26 8.00 -4.45 -6.09
CA ILE A 26 6.57 -4.64 -5.83
C ILE A 26 6.32 -6.06 -5.29
N ASP A 27 6.85 -7.09 -5.95
CA ASP A 27 6.72 -8.50 -5.52
C ASP A 27 7.32 -8.74 -4.13
N ARG A 28 8.46 -8.09 -3.84
CA ARG A 28 9.10 -8.14 -2.52
C ARG A 28 8.27 -7.45 -1.44
N ALA A 29 7.50 -6.42 -1.78
CA ALA A 29 6.57 -5.76 -0.85
C ALA A 29 5.32 -6.63 -0.64
N ILE A 30 4.73 -7.15 -1.71
CA ILE A 30 3.60 -8.10 -1.67
C ILE A 30 3.93 -9.30 -0.77
N THR A 31 5.08 -9.95 -1.00
CA THR A 31 5.53 -11.10 -0.21
C THR A 31 5.68 -10.75 1.27
N ALA A 32 6.23 -9.58 1.58
CA ALA A 32 6.42 -9.14 2.96
C ALA A 32 5.10 -8.83 3.67
N ILE A 33 4.15 -8.19 2.99
CA ILE A 33 2.81 -7.91 3.53
C ILE A 33 2.03 -9.20 3.72
N SER A 34 2.04 -10.13 2.75
CA SER A 34 1.39 -11.44 2.87
C SER A 34 1.91 -12.20 4.10
N LYS A 35 3.24 -12.29 4.27
CA LYS A 35 3.84 -12.91 5.46
C LYS A 35 3.43 -12.22 6.76
N ARG A 36 3.25 -10.90 6.74
CA ARG A 36 2.80 -10.13 7.91
C ARG A 36 1.35 -10.39 8.26
N LEU A 37 0.49 -10.62 7.26
CA LEU A 37 -0.91 -11.01 7.47
C LEU A 37 -1.06 -12.40 8.10
N GLU A 38 -0.08 -13.28 7.92
CA GLU A 38 -0.01 -14.61 8.55
C GLU A 38 0.47 -14.57 10.01
N ASP A 39 0.94 -13.42 10.51
CA ASP A 39 1.35 -13.25 11.91
C ASP A 39 0.17 -13.52 12.85
N LYS A 40 0.37 -14.37 13.87
CA LYS A 40 -0.68 -14.71 14.84
C LYS A 40 -1.27 -13.49 15.55
N ALA A 41 -0.50 -12.40 15.71
CA ALA A 41 -1.02 -11.16 16.29
C ALA A 41 -2.09 -10.49 15.39
N MET A 42 -2.05 -10.73 14.08
CA MET A 42 -2.99 -10.13 13.10
C MET A 42 -4.45 -10.60 13.29
N SER A 43 -4.67 -11.76 13.90
CA SER A 43 -6.02 -12.27 14.19
C SER A 43 -6.69 -11.56 15.36
N LYS A 44 -5.94 -10.78 16.16
CA LYS A 44 -6.49 -10.03 17.29
C LYS A 44 -7.33 -8.86 16.80
N ALA A 45 -8.51 -8.67 17.40
CA ALA A 45 -9.41 -7.57 17.07
C ALA A 45 -8.74 -6.18 17.16
N CYS A 46 -7.79 -5.99 18.09
CA CYS A 46 -7.03 -4.75 18.24
C CYS A 46 -6.13 -4.42 17.02
N ASN A 47 -5.89 -5.38 16.13
CA ASN A 47 -5.12 -5.24 14.90
C ASN A 47 -6.00 -5.28 13.63
N ALA A 48 -7.33 -5.28 13.78
CA ALA A 48 -8.26 -5.35 12.64
C ALA A 48 -8.05 -4.22 11.61
N ALA A 49 -7.76 -3.00 12.09
CA ALA A 49 -7.45 -1.85 11.23
C ALA A 49 -6.17 -2.05 10.41
N VAL A 50 -5.14 -2.67 10.99
CA VAL A 50 -3.90 -3.00 10.28
C VAL A 50 -4.16 -4.09 9.24
N LYS A 51 -4.95 -5.10 9.59
CA LYS A 51 -5.36 -6.17 8.67
C LYS A 51 -6.14 -5.62 7.47
N GLU A 52 -7.10 -4.72 7.72
CA GLU A 52 -7.86 -4.01 6.68
C GLU A 52 -6.91 -3.27 5.73
N GLY A 53 -6.04 -2.41 6.29
CA GLY A 53 -5.10 -1.62 5.51
C GLY A 53 -4.13 -2.45 4.68
N TYR A 54 -3.59 -3.55 5.23
CA TYR A 54 -2.71 -4.45 4.48
C TYR A 54 -3.44 -5.26 3.41
N THR A 55 -4.72 -5.57 3.63
CA THR A 55 -5.54 -6.24 2.60
C THR A 55 -5.72 -5.31 1.39
N GLU A 56 -6.06 -4.04 1.63
CA GLU A 56 -6.18 -3.05 0.56
C GLU A 56 -4.82 -2.73 -0.07
N ALA A 57 -3.75 -2.64 0.73
CA ALA A 57 -2.39 -2.45 0.21
C ALA A 57 -1.98 -3.57 -0.77
N LEU A 58 -2.34 -4.83 -0.50
CA LEU A 58 -2.10 -5.92 -1.44
C LEU A 58 -2.87 -5.75 -2.75
N ALA A 59 -4.14 -5.32 -2.70
CA ALA A 59 -4.92 -5.04 -3.90
C ALA A 59 -4.28 -3.90 -4.71
N ILE A 60 -3.92 -2.79 -4.06
CA ILE A 60 -3.23 -1.64 -4.68
C ILE A 60 -1.94 -2.07 -5.38
N LEU A 61 -1.08 -2.85 -4.71
CA LEU A 61 0.20 -3.27 -5.28
C LEU A 61 0.04 -4.23 -6.47
N ARG A 62 -0.94 -5.16 -6.41
CA ARG A 62 -1.21 -6.13 -7.47
C ARG A 62 -1.83 -5.48 -8.70
N GLU A 63 -2.76 -4.56 -8.49
CA GLU A 63 -3.43 -3.79 -9.55
C GLU A 63 -2.59 -2.59 -10.01
N GLN A 64 -1.47 -2.32 -9.33
CA GLN A 64 -0.62 -1.14 -9.53
C GLN A 64 -1.41 0.18 -9.53
N ARG A 65 -2.42 0.28 -8.66
CA ARG A 65 -3.21 1.51 -8.50
C ARG A 65 -2.33 2.62 -7.92
N ASN A 66 -1.96 3.58 -8.77
CA ASN A 66 -1.07 4.69 -8.42
C ASN A 66 -1.80 5.97 -7.97
N GLY A 67 -3.12 5.88 -7.75
CA GLY A 67 -3.97 6.97 -7.27
C GLY A 67 -4.61 6.64 -5.92
N TYR A 68 -5.04 7.67 -5.21
CA TYR A 68 -5.65 7.56 -3.87
C TYR A 68 -7.17 7.33 -3.92
N GLU A 69 -7.76 7.34 -5.11
CA GLU A 69 -9.20 7.22 -5.33
C GLU A 69 -9.73 5.88 -4.84
N GLY A 70 -10.87 5.91 -4.14
CA GLY A 70 -11.53 4.70 -3.65
C GLY A 70 -10.94 4.13 -2.35
N ILE A 71 -9.85 4.70 -1.80
CA ILE A 71 -9.27 4.23 -0.53
C ILE A 71 -10.25 4.47 0.63
N ALA A 72 -10.95 5.61 0.64
CA ALA A 72 -11.88 5.95 1.72
C ALA A 72 -13.10 5.03 1.78
N GLU A 73 -13.49 4.51 0.62
CA GLU A 73 -14.59 3.59 0.42
C GLU A 73 -14.20 2.14 0.74
N ARG A 74 -12.91 1.77 0.56
CA ARG A 74 -12.37 0.43 0.79
C ARG A 74 -11.78 0.21 2.19
N CYS A 75 -11.41 1.27 2.90
CA CYS A 75 -10.92 1.20 4.28
C CYS A 75 -11.73 2.12 5.21
N HIS A 76 -12.43 1.52 6.16
CA HIS A 76 -13.30 2.24 7.09
C HIS A 76 -12.51 2.91 8.22
N THR A 77 -11.37 2.34 8.60
CA THR A 77 -10.53 2.88 9.68
C THR A 77 -9.51 3.90 9.18
N ILE A 78 -9.19 4.92 9.99
CA ILE A 78 -8.14 5.90 9.66
C ILE A 78 -6.80 5.21 9.45
N GLN A 79 -6.46 4.25 10.32
CA GLN A 79 -5.22 3.50 10.22
C GLN A 79 -5.19 2.61 8.97
N GLY A 80 -6.30 1.96 8.62
CA GLY A 80 -6.40 1.19 7.37
C GLY A 80 -6.16 2.07 6.14
N ARG A 81 -6.81 3.23 6.08
CA ARG A 81 -6.60 4.22 5.00
C ARG A 81 -5.15 4.69 4.92
N ALA A 82 -4.52 4.99 6.06
CA ALA A 82 -3.14 5.43 6.09
C ALA A 82 -2.19 4.37 5.51
N ILE A 83 -2.40 3.10 5.82
CA ILE A 83 -1.60 1.99 5.28
C ILE A 83 -1.82 1.83 3.77
N ALA A 84 -3.07 1.94 3.30
CA ALA A 84 -3.39 1.91 1.87
C ALA A 84 -2.71 3.06 1.11
N VAL A 85 -2.69 4.28 1.67
CA VAL A 85 -1.95 5.43 1.13
C VAL A 85 -0.46 5.14 1.03
N LEU A 86 0.16 4.52 2.05
CA LEU A 86 1.57 4.13 1.99
C LEU A 86 1.88 3.15 0.85
N ALA A 87 0.91 2.33 0.42
CA ALA A 87 1.09 1.43 -0.73
C ALA A 87 1.13 2.21 -2.05
N VAL A 88 0.27 3.22 -2.20
CA VAL A 88 0.31 4.16 -3.35
C VAL A 88 1.62 4.93 -3.35
N ASP A 89 2.02 5.51 -2.22
CA ASP A 89 3.27 6.25 -2.07
C ASP A 89 4.48 5.34 -2.35
N PHE A 90 4.40 4.05 -2.02
CA PHE A 90 5.45 3.10 -2.34
C PHE A 90 5.60 2.93 -3.84
N LEU A 91 4.50 2.71 -4.57
CA LEU A 91 4.48 2.61 -6.05
C LEU A 91 5.06 3.87 -6.71
N ARG A 92 4.76 5.03 -6.12
CA ARG A 92 5.24 6.35 -6.54
C ARG A 92 6.69 6.65 -6.13
N GLY A 93 7.33 5.75 -5.38
CA GLY A 93 8.70 5.92 -4.93
C GLY A 93 8.89 6.85 -3.72
N GLU A 94 7.80 7.39 -3.18
CA GLU A 94 7.77 8.33 -2.05
C GLU A 94 7.84 7.61 -0.71
N CYS A 95 7.43 6.34 -0.67
CA CYS A 95 7.55 5.46 0.49
C CYS A 95 8.56 4.35 0.22
N ASN A 96 9.34 4.00 1.24
CA ASN A 96 10.23 2.84 1.21
C ASN A 96 9.50 1.59 1.72
N LYS A 97 9.95 0.40 1.28
CA LYS A 97 9.36 -0.88 1.68
C LYS A 97 9.27 -1.05 3.20
N LYS A 98 10.28 -0.59 3.97
CA LYS A 98 10.31 -0.78 5.42
C LYS A 98 9.18 -0.04 6.11
N VAL A 99 8.87 1.18 5.67
CA VAL A 99 7.77 1.99 6.22
C VAL A 99 6.43 1.32 5.92
N LEU A 100 6.21 0.90 4.67
CA LEU A 100 4.99 0.20 4.28
C LEU A 100 4.80 -1.12 5.05
N CYS A 101 5.83 -1.98 5.12
CA CYS A 101 5.65 -3.35 5.61
C CYS A 101 5.75 -3.54 7.14
N ASN A 102 6.23 -2.54 7.90
CA ASN A 102 6.53 -2.70 9.33
C ASN A 102 5.61 -1.90 10.25
N VAL A 103 4.36 -1.69 9.87
CA VAL A 103 3.38 -1.13 10.81
C VAL A 103 3.30 -2.01 12.07
N PRO A 104 3.45 -1.43 13.28
CA PRO A 104 3.45 -2.20 14.52
C PRO A 104 2.13 -2.93 14.75
N LEU A 105 2.22 -4.18 15.22
CA LEU A 105 1.08 -4.94 15.71
C LEU A 105 1.05 -4.86 17.23
N LYS A 106 -0.15 -4.69 17.77
CA LYS A 106 -0.37 -4.77 19.23
C LYS A 106 -0.29 -6.24 19.65
N LYS A 107 0.50 -6.49 20.69
CA LYS A 107 0.64 -7.81 21.31
C LYS A 107 -0.50 -8.08 22.28
#